data_AF-A0A537FLU5-F1
#
_entry.id   AF-A0A537FLU5-F1
#
_cell.length_a   1.000
_cell.length_b   1.000
_cell.length_c   1.000
_cell.angle_alpha   90.00
_cell.angle_beta   90.00
_cell.angle_gamma   90.00
#
_symmetry.space_group_name_H-M   'P 1'
#
loop_
_entity.id
_entity.type
_entity.pdbx_description
1 polymer ?
#
loop_
_entity_poly.entity_id
_entity_poly.type
_entity_poly.pdbx_seq_one_letter_code
_entity_poly.pdbx_strand_id
1 'polypeptide(L)'
;MFDAASRGRYSTDASIYQVEPLGVVVPRTEEAARTALAIALEAGVPVLPRGAGTSQCGQAVGEALVIDHTKYLNKILEVNTDAAAAVVQPGVVLDALNAVLRPQQLWFPVDVSTSAQATIGG
;
A
#
# COMPACT_ATOMS: atom_id res chain seq x y z
N MET A 1 13.13 -9.23 -0.07
CA MET A 1 13.71 -9.57 1.24
C MET A 1 13.06 -10.86 1.69
N PHE A 2 13.86 -11.86 2.06
CA PHE A 2 13.40 -13.21 2.41
C PHE A 2 13.93 -13.68 3.77
N ASP A 3 14.68 -12.84 4.48
CA ASP A 3 15.14 -13.13 5.82
C ASP A 3 13.99 -13.06 6.84
N ALA A 4 14.13 -13.81 7.93
CA ALA A 4 13.10 -13.93 8.97
C ALA A 4 12.73 -12.58 9.61
N ALA A 5 13.69 -11.68 9.81
CA ALA A 5 13.42 -10.39 10.43
C ALA A 5 12.58 -9.49 9.51
N SER A 6 12.85 -9.51 8.21
CA SER A 6 12.03 -8.81 7.21
C SER A 6 10.64 -9.42 7.11
N ARG A 7 10.51 -10.74 6.98
CA ARG A 7 9.21 -11.42 6.89
C ARG A 7 8.36 -11.21 8.15
N GLY A 8 8.97 -11.27 9.33
CA GLY A 8 8.31 -11.03 10.62
C GLY A 8 7.64 -9.66 10.71
N ARG A 9 8.24 -8.60 10.15
CA ARG A 9 7.65 -7.25 10.13
C ARG A 9 6.34 -7.15 9.34
N TYR A 10 6.13 -8.06 8.40
CA TYR A 10 4.94 -8.11 7.53
C TYR A 10 4.01 -9.27 7.90
N SER A 11 4.29 -9.97 9.00
CA SER A 11 3.49 -11.12 9.44
C SER A 11 2.20 -10.73 10.16
N THR A 12 2.07 -9.48 10.56
CA THR A 12 0.91 -8.94 11.28
C THR A 12 0.34 -7.71 10.58
N ASP A 13 -0.92 -7.41 10.90
CA ASP A 13 -1.59 -6.13 10.64
C ASP A 13 -2.27 -5.66 11.93
N ALA A 14 -3.26 -4.77 11.86
CA ALA A 14 -3.99 -4.29 13.05
C ALA A 14 -5.05 -5.28 13.56
N SER A 15 -5.05 -6.52 13.06
CA SER A 15 -5.91 -7.61 13.52
C SER A 15 -5.20 -8.56 14.51
N ILE A 16 -5.89 -9.63 14.89
CA ILE A 16 -5.33 -10.72 15.69
C ILE A 16 -4.55 -11.76 14.88
N TYR A 17 -4.61 -11.68 13.54
CA TYR A 17 -4.01 -12.68 12.67
C TYR A 17 -2.51 -12.46 12.52
N GLN A 18 -1.77 -13.56 12.53
CA GLN A 18 -0.34 -13.57 12.23
C GLN A 18 -0.06 -14.67 11.21
N VAL A 19 0.39 -14.26 10.01
CA VAL A 19 0.71 -15.18 8.92
C VAL A 19 2.04 -14.74 8.31
N GLU A 20 3.05 -15.60 8.35
CA GLU A 20 4.35 -15.26 7.79
C GLU A 20 4.31 -15.27 6.25
N PRO A 21 4.70 -14.17 5.57
CA PRO A 21 4.71 -14.14 4.11
C PRO A 21 5.82 -15.01 3.54
N LEU A 22 5.75 -15.35 2.25
CA LEU A 22 6.85 -16.06 1.56
C LEU A 22 8.09 -15.16 1.41
N GLY A 23 7.85 -13.88 1.15
CA GLY A 23 8.87 -12.85 1.00
C GLY A 23 8.22 -11.48 0.84
N VAL A 24 9.05 -10.44 0.85
CA VAL A 24 8.58 -9.04 0.75
C VAL A 24 9.36 -8.29 -0.33
N VAL A 25 8.63 -7.57 -1.18
CA VAL A 25 9.17 -6.64 -2.17
C VAL A 25 8.73 -5.23 -1.80
N VAL A 26 9.68 -4.30 -1.76
CA VAL A 26 9.42 -2.87 -1.57
C VAL A 26 9.92 -2.17 -2.84
N PRO A 27 9.08 -2.08 -3.89
CA PRO A 27 9.51 -1.59 -5.19
C PRO A 27 9.80 -0.09 -5.14
N ARG A 28 10.90 0.34 -5.76
CA ARG A 28 11.28 1.77 -5.85
C ARG A 28 10.56 2.51 -6.98
N THR A 29 10.05 1.78 -7.96
CA THR A 29 9.38 2.30 -9.16
C THR A 29 8.17 1.42 -9.50
N GLU A 30 7.24 1.96 -10.27
CA GLU A 30 6.08 1.20 -10.75
C GLU A 30 6.51 0.03 -11.64
N GLU A 31 7.52 0.23 -12.48
CA GLU A 31 8.11 -0.84 -13.29
C GLU A 31 8.70 -1.97 -12.43
N ALA A 32 9.34 -1.65 -11.30
CA ALA A 32 9.82 -2.67 -10.37
C ALA A 32 8.65 -3.44 -9.72
N ALA A 33 7.52 -2.77 -9.44
CA ALA A 33 6.32 -3.43 -8.93
C ALA A 33 5.70 -4.36 -9.99
N ARG A 34 5.57 -3.90 -11.23
CA ARG A 34 5.08 -4.69 -12.38
C ARG A 34 5.98 -5.90 -12.64
N THR A 35 7.29 -5.72 -12.59
CA THR A 35 8.26 -6.80 -12.76
C THR A 35 8.13 -7.85 -11.65
N ALA A 36 8.00 -7.44 -10.39
CA ALA A 36 7.80 -8.38 -9.28
C ALA A 36 6.49 -9.17 -9.42
N LEU A 37 5.42 -8.51 -9.84
CA LEU A 37 4.13 -9.16 -10.13
C LEU A 37 4.26 -10.17 -11.27
N ALA A 38 4.92 -9.81 -12.37
CA ALA A 38 5.12 -10.70 -13.51
C ALA A 38 5.92 -11.96 -13.12
N ILE A 39 7.01 -11.80 -12.37
CA ILE A 39 7.82 -12.92 -11.88
C ILE A 39 6.99 -13.85 -10.97
N ALA A 40 6.21 -13.28 -10.05
CA ALA A 40 5.37 -14.08 -9.15
C ALA A 40 4.29 -14.85 -9.91
N LEU A 41 3.66 -14.22 -10.91
CA LEU A 41 2.69 -14.86 -11.79
C LEU A 41 3.30 -16.01 -12.59
N GLU A 42 4.47 -15.79 -13.20
CA GLU A 42 5.19 -16.83 -13.94
C GLU A 42 5.58 -18.02 -13.03
N ALA A 43 5.97 -17.74 -11.79
CA ALA A 43 6.34 -18.75 -10.80
C ALA A 43 5.13 -19.42 -10.11
N GLY A 44 3.89 -19.00 -10.38
CA GLY A 44 2.70 -19.50 -9.69
C GLY A 44 2.65 -19.14 -8.20
N VAL A 45 3.34 -18.08 -7.79
CA VAL A 45 3.42 -17.61 -6.40
C VAL A 45 2.27 -16.63 -6.12
N PRO A 46 1.47 -16.84 -5.06
CA PRO A 46 0.45 -15.88 -4.65
C PRO A 46 1.06 -14.52 -4.33
N VAL A 47 0.36 -13.44 -4.69
CA VAL A 47 0.80 -12.06 -4.42
C VAL A 47 -0.20 -11.39 -3.48
N LEU A 48 0.33 -10.65 -2.51
CA LEU A 48 -0.45 -9.81 -1.60
C LEU A 48 0.02 -8.35 -1.72
N PRO A 49 -0.72 -7.46 -2.39
CA PRO A 49 -0.42 -6.04 -2.32
C PRO A 49 -0.68 -5.54 -0.91
N ARG A 50 0.19 -4.66 -0.40
CA ARG A 50 0.08 -4.14 0.96
C ARG A 50 0.28 -2.63 1.00
N GLY A 51 -0.67 -1.96 1.63
CA GLY A 51 -0.56 -0.57 2.09
C GLY A 51 0.10 -0.48 3.47
N ALA A 52 -0.44 0.35 4.36
CA ALA A 52 0.11 0.53 5.71
C ALA A 52 -0.13 -0.65 6.68
N GLY A 53 -0.97 -1.63 6.31
CA GLY A 53 -1.26 -2.78 7.17
C GLY A 53 -2.18 -2.44 8.34
N THR A 54 -3.11 -1.51 8.16
CA THR A 54 -4.08 -1.07 9.18
C THR A 54 -5.40 -1.85 9.17
N SER A 55 -5.51 -2.90 8.35
CA SER A 55 -6.68 -3.79 8.35
C SER A 55 -6.85 -4.44 9.72
N GLN A 56 -8.11 -4.56 10.15
CA GLN A 56 -8.50 -5.23 11.41
C GLN A 56 -9.02 -6.65 11.19
N CYS A 57 -9.02 -7.14 9.94
CA CYS A 57 -9.62 -8.43 9.56
C CYS A 57 -8.63 -9.37 8.85
N GLY A 58 -7.32 -9.13 8.94
CA GLY A 58 -6.29 -10.01 8.38
C GLY A 58 -6.09 -9.86 6.88
N GLN A 59 -6.63 -8.82 6.25
CA GLN A 59 -6.57 -8.64 4.79
C GLN A 59 -5.18 -8.20 4.31
N ALA A 60 -4.33 -7.71 5.22
CA ALA A 60 -2.99 -7.26 4.88
C ALA A 60 -1.90 -8.31 5.18
N VAL A 61 -2.27 -9.50 5.65
CA VAL A 61 -1.35 -10.62 5.93
C VAL A 61 -1.70 -11.85 5.09
N GLY A 62 -0.71 -12.70 4.82
CA GLY A 62 -0.93 -13.92 4.04
C GLY A 62 0.36 -14.62 3.64
N GLU A 63 0.28 -15.93 3.39
CA GLU A 63 1.39 -16.75 2.87
C GLU A 63 1.56 -16.49 1.36
N ALA A 64 2.10 -15.32 1.05
CA ALA A 64 2.23 -14.79 -0.29
C ALA A 64 3.52 -13.96 -0.44
N LEU A 65 3.88 -13.60 -1.67
CA LEU A 65 4.82 -12.52 -1.92
C LEU A 65 4.12 -11.19 -1.60
N VAL A 66 4.52 -10.55 -0.51
CA VAL A 66 3.99 -9.23 -0.14
C VAL A 66 4.67 -8.16 -0.97
N ILE A 67 3.88 -7.27 -1.58
CA ILE A 67 4.37 -6.09 -2.30
C ILE A 67 3.92 -4.84 -1.57
N ASP A 68 4.87 -4.17 -0.90
CA ASP A 68 4.63 -2.97 -0.09
C ASP A 68 4.92 -1.70 -0.88
N HIS A 69 3.86 -0.94 -1.15
CA HIS A 69 3.95 0.30 -1.93
C HIS A 69 4.28 1.55 -1.11
N THR A 70 4.24 1.48 0.22
CA THR A 70 4.22 2.64 1.12
C THR A 70 5.51 3.44 1.14
N LYS A 71 6.65 2.79 0.93
CA LYS A 71 7.97 3.44 1.11
C LYS A 71 8.39 4.34 -0.04
N TYR A 72 8.11 3.94 -1.28
CA TYR A 72 8.64 4.62 -2.47
C TYR A 72 7.57 4.97 -3.51
N LEU A 73 6.41 4.31 -3.48
CA LEU A 73 5.30 4.55 -4.42
C LEU A 73 4.17 5.31 -3.72
N ASN A 74 4.51 6.50 -3.20
CA ASN A 74 3.65 7.32 -2.35
C ASN A 74 3.57 8.79 -2.80
N LYS A 75 3.66 9.03 -4.10
CA LYS A 75 3.58 10.38 -4.69
C LYS A 75 2.16 10.72 -5.15
N ILE A 76 1.78 11.98 -5.00
CA ILE A 76 0.67 12.59 -5.71
C ILE A 76 1.22 13.05 -7.06
N LEU A 77 0.67 12.52 -8.15
CA LEU A 77 1.17 12.74 -9.51
C LEU A 77 0.48 13.93 -10.19
N GLU A 78 -0.84 14.06 -9.98
CA GLU A 78 -1.65 15.13 -10.56
C GLU A 78 -2.81 15.47 -9.62
N VAL A 79 -3.19 16.75 -9.56
CA VAL A 79 -4.46 17.20 -8.99
C VAL A 79 -5.13 18.13 -9.99
N ASN A 80 -6.35 17.79 -10.38
CA ASN A 80 -7.20 18.57 -11.27
C ASN A 80 -8.40 19.10 -10.48
N THR A 81 -8.38 20.40 -10.19
CA THR A 81 -9.43 21.06 -9.40
C THR A 81 -10.76 21.13 -10.11
N ASP A 82 -10.72 21.36 -11.42
CA ASP A 82 -11.92 21.55 -12.24
C ASP A 82 -12.71 20.24 -12.36
N ALA A 83 -11.99 19.12 -12.45
CA ALA A 83 -12.55 17.78 -12.48
C ALA A 83 -12.74 17.13 -11.10
N ALA A 84 -12.32 17.81 -10.02
CA ALA A 84 -12.25 17.26 -8.67
C ALA A 84 -11.59 15.87 -8.61
N ALA A 85 -10.47 15.71 -9.33
CA ALA A 85 -9.78 14.43 -9.50
C ALA A 85 -8.29 14.54 -9.12
N ALA A 86 -7.72 13.44 -8.65
CA ALA A 86 -6.28 13.34 -8.40
C ALA A 86 -5.74 11.99 -8.89
N VAL A 87 -4.55 12.00 -9.45
CA VAL A 87 -3.79 10.80 -9.80
C VAL A 87 -2.71 10.63 -8.74
N VAL A 88 -2.70 9.48 -8.07
CA VAL A 88 -1.79 9.20 -6.97
C VAL A 88 -1.20 7.80 -7.09
N GLN A 89 -0.02 7.62 -6.51
CA GLN A 89 0.54 6.29 -6.29
C GLN A 89 -0.14 5.61 -5.10
N PRO A 90 -0.24 4.26 -5.08
CA PRO A 90 -1.08 3.55 -4.10
C PRO A 90 -0.63 3.71 -2.65
N GLY A 91 0.64 4.02 -2.40
CA GLY A 91 1.20 4.23 -1.06
C GLY A 91 0.96 5.61 -0.46
N VAL A 92 0.23 6.51 -1.13
CA VAL A 92 -0.13 7.83 -0.56
C VAL A 92 -1.03 7.63 0.65
N VAL A 93 -0.67 8.25 1.78
CA VAL A 93 -1.50 8.27 3.00
C VAL A 93 -2.69 9.20 2.81
N LEU A 94 -3.87 8.80 3.31
CA LEU A 94 -5.12 9.55 3.17
C LEU A 94 -5.01 11.00 3.69
N ASP A 95 -4.50 11.18 4.90
CA ASP A 95 -4.31 12.53 5.46
C ASP A 95 -3.29 13.36 4.66
N ALA A 96 -2.27 12.73 4.08
CA ALA A 96 -1.30 13.42 3.23
C ALA A 96 -1.94 13.90 1.92
N LEU A 97 -2.84 13.12 1.32
CA LEU A 97 -3.64 13.56 0.18
C LEU A 97 -4.53 14.74 0.57
N ASN A 98 -5.29 14.60 1.66
CA ASN A 98 -6.22 15.63 2.10
C ASN A 98 -5.53 16.94 2.51
N ALA A 99 -4.29 16.89 3.02
CA ALA A 99 -3.48 18.08 3.27
C ALA A 99 -3.17 18.87 1.99
N VAL A 100 -2.96 18.20 0.86
CA VAL A 100 -2.71 18.83 -0.45
C VAL A 100 -4.00 19.34 -1.10
N LEU A 101 -5.13 18.65 -0.88
CA LEU A 101 -6.43 19.05 -1.44
C LEU A 101 -7.08 20.22 -0.70
N ARG A 102 -6.85 20.34 0.62
CA ARG A 102 -7.49 21.36 1.46
C ARG A 102 -7.31 22.81 0.96
N PRO A 103 -6.11 23.28 0.56
CA PRO A 103 -5.94 24.64 0.02
C PRO A 103 -6.74 24.90 -1.27
N GLN A 104 -7.10 23.84 -1.99
CA GLN A 104 -7.88 23.87 -3.22
C GLN A 104 -9.40 23.73 -2.96
N GLN A 105 -9.81 23.76 -1.68
CA GLN A 105 -11.20 23.55 -1.23
C GLN A 105 -11.76 22.17 -1.62
N LEU A 106 -10.88 21.19 -1.80
CA LEU A 106 -11.22 19.80 -2.10
C LEU A 106 -10.90 18.89 -0.92
N TRP A 107 -11.54 17.72 -0.91
CA TRP A 107 -11.37 16.68 0.09
C TRP A 107 -11.72 15.33 -0.53
N PHE A 108 -10.95 14.29 -0.21
CA PHE A 108 -11.28 12.91 -0.58
C PHE A 108 -12.19 12.32 0.53
N PRO A 109 -13.47 12.01 0.23
CA PRO A 109 -14.51 11.82 1.25
C PRO A 109 -14.50 10.42 1.89
N VAL A 110 -13.33 9.94 2.25
CA VAL A 110 -13.15 8.71 3.04
C VAL A 110 -12.74 9.13 4.44
N ASP A 111 -13.46 8.59 5.43
CA ASP A 111 -13.20 8.83 6.84
C ASP A 111 -13.00 7.49 7.55
N VAL A 112 -11.79 7.26 8.04
CA VAL A 112 -11.37 6.02 8.72
C VAL A 112 -10.54 6.39 9.93
N SER A 113 -10.65 5.60 11.01
CA SER A 113 -9.93 5.85 12.27
C SER A 113 -8.41 5.85 12.13
N THR A 114 -7.88 5.26 11.06
CA THR A 114 -6.44 5.17 10.77
C THR A 114 -6.03 6.07 9.61
N SER A 115 -6.72 7.19 9.34
CA SER A 115 -6.46 8.05 8.17
C SER A 115 -5.03 8.59 8.08
N ALA A 116 -4.36 8.73 9.23
CA ALA A 116 -2.96 9.12 9.33
C ALA A 116 -1.96 8.04 8.89
N GLN A 117 -2.42 6.81 8.63
CA GLN A 117 -1.61 5.69 8.15
C GLN A 117 -2.19 5.03 6.89
N ALA A 118 -3.52 4.86 6.82
CA ALA A 118 -4.21 4.21 5.72
C ALA A 118 -3.82 4.85 4.39
N THR A 119 -3.52 4.01 3.42
CA THR A 119 -3.08 4.45 2.09
C THR A 119 -4.23 4.39 1.09
N ILE A 120 -4.20 5.22 0.06
CA ILE A 120 -5.26 5.29 -0.96
C ILE A 120 -5.45 3.95 -1.71
N GLY A 121 -4.39 3.17 -1.91
CA GLY A 121 -4.49 1.85 -2.53
C GLY A 121 -4.82 0.71 -1.56
N GLY A 122 -5.00 1.00 -0.27
CA GLY A 122 -5.24 0.02 0.80
C GLY A 122 -6.70 -0.18 1.16
#